data_AF-A0A4R0CKH0-F1
#
_entry.id   AF-A0A4R0CKH0-F1
#
_cell.length_a   1.000
_cell.length_b   1.000
_cell.length_c   1.000
_cell.angle_alpha   90.00
_cell.angle_beta   90.00
_cell.angle_gamma   90.00
#
_symmetry.space_group_name_H-M   'P 1'
#
loop_
_entity.id
_entity.type
_entity.pdbx_description
1 polymer ?
#
loop_
_entity_poly.entity_id
_entity_poly.type
_entity_poly.pdbx_seq_one_letter_code
_entity_poly.pdbx_strand_id
1 'polypeptide(L)'
;MRNFGRVLVGLIAAILLFFLIGLDGFFVAAQAEASAGDRPYCIGTAEPKNAGVYLPVTKIEDLSFRHMFNSRGLTEEPGHIGVHHAVMQLAGPPGFLNWSYRVFGFVPEVINREYFSHEETKYLAPQLPCTPVKHFVKSLMLF
;
A
#
# COMPACT_ATOMS: atom_id res chain seq x y z
N MET A 1 29.12 18.20 -21.39
CA MET A 1 28.96 16.83 -20.84
C MET A 1 29.19 16.74 -19.32
N ARG A 2 30.26 17.32 -18.75
CA ARG A 2 30.59 17.20 -17.30
C ARG A 2 29.53 17.76 -16.33
N ASN A 3 28.82 18.83 -16.71
CA ASN A 3 27.76 19.42 -15.88
C ASN A 3 26.45 18.62 -15.94
N PHE A 4 26.15 18.00 -17.09
CA PHE A 4 24.95 17.16 -17.25
C PHE A 4 25.01 15.90 -16.38
N GLY A 5 26.19 15.26 -16.30
CA GLY A 5 26.38 14.10 -15.41
C GLY A 5 26.21 14.44 -13.92
N ARG A 6 26.68 15.62 -13.47
CA ARG A 6 26.51 16.06 -12.08
C ARG A 6 25.07 16.36 -11.72
N VAL A 7 24.33 17.01 -12.62
CA VAL A 7 22.90 17.29 -12.43
C VAL A 7 22.11 15.98 -12.39
N LEU A 8 22.38 15.05 -13.31
CA LEU A 8 21.73 13.74 -13.35
C LEU A 8 21.97 12.92 -12.07
N VAL A 9 23.22 12.85 -11.59
CA VAL A 9 23.56 12.15 -10.34
C VAL A 9 22.87 12.79 -9.13
N GLY A 10 22.85 14.13 -9.06
CA GLY A 10 22.14 14.83 -7.99
C GLY A 10 20.64 14.55 -8.00
N LEU A 11 20.03 14.47 -9.19
CA LEU A 11 18.60 14.17 -9.35
C LEU A 11 18.28 12.73 -8.91
N ILE A 12 19.11 11.77 -9.30
CA ILE A 12 18.97 10.37 -8.88
C ILE A 12 19.11 10.26 -7.35
N ALA A 13 20.10 10.93 -6.76
CA ALA A 13 20.30 10.92 -5.31
C ALA A 13 19.11 11.53 -4.56
N ALA A 14 18.53 12.63 -5.08
CA ALA A 14 17.33 13.25 -4.50
C ALA A 14 16.11 12.33 -4.58
N ILE A 15 15.90 11.66 -5.71
CA ILE A 15 14.82 10.67 -5.88
C ILE A 15 15.00 9.50 -4.90
N LEU A 16 16.21 8.94 -4.83
CA LEU A 16 16.50 7.85 -3.90
C LEU A 16 16.30 8.27 -2.44
N LEU A 17 16.69 9.50 -2.08
CA LEU A 17 16.48 10.03 -0.75
C LEU A 17 14.99 10.13 -0.45
N PHE A 18 14.16 10.63 -1.38
CA PHE A 18 12.71 10.72 -1.25
C PHE A 18 12.05 9.38 -0.92
N PHE A 19 12.44 8.30 -1.62
CA PHE A 19 12.00 6.93 -1.31
C PHE A 19 12.55 6.40 0.02
N LEU A 20 13.79 6.75 0.39
CA LEU A 20 14.42 6.31 1.64
C LEU A 20 13.74 6.87 2.88
N ILE A 21 13.26 8.12 2.81
CA ILE A 21 12.56 8.80 3.92
C ILE A 21 11.04 8.57 3.92
N GLY A 22 10.53 7.73 3.01
CA GLY A 22 9.14 7.30 2.98
C GLY A 22 8.14 8.33 2.46
N LEU A 23 8.60 9.40 1.79
CA LEU A 23 7.71 10.43 1.23
C LEU A 23 6.91 9.93 0.03
N ASP A 24 7.29 8.80 -0.57
CA ASP A 24 6.50 8.12 -1.58
C ASP A 24 5.15 7.61 -1.04
N GLY A 25 4.99 7.50 0.29
CA GLY A 25 3.70 7.30 0.92
C GLY A 25 2.67 8.38 0.58
N PHE A 26 3.09 9.62 0.31
CA PHE A 26 2.18 10.68 -0.15
C PHE A 26 1.57 10.38 -1.51
N PHE A 27 2.33 9.72 -2.40
CA PHE A 27 1.82 9.33 -3.71
C PHE A 27 0.74 8.26 -3.57
N VAL A 28 0.99 7.24 -2.73
CA VAL A 28 0.00 6.19 -2.42
C VAL A 28 -1.25 6.79 -1.77
N ALA A 29 -1.07 7.70 -0.81
CA ALA A 29 -2.14 8.43 -0.16
C ALA A 29 -3.00 9.25 -1.16
N ALA A 30 -2.36 9.97 -2.08
CA ALA A 30 -3.07 10.73 -3.12
C ALA A 30 -3.90 9.80 -4.03
N GLN A 31 -3.34 8.66 -4.41
CA GLN A 31 -4.04 7.65 -5.20
C GLN A 31 -5.21 7.02 -4.43
N ALA A 32 -5.09 6.86 -3.11
CA ALA A 32 -6.18 6.38 -2.27
C ALA A 32 -7.36 7.37 -2.25
N GLU A 33 -7.10 8.67 -2.01
CA GLU A 33 -8.13 9.72 -2.07
C GLU A 33 -8.81 9.75 -3.45
N ALA A 34 -8.03 9.71 -4.53
CA ALA A 34 -8.56 9.71 -5.90
C ALA A 34 -9.44 8.47 -6.17
N SER A 35 -9.04 7.30 -5.67
CA SER A 35 -9.78 6.05 -5.88
C SER A 35 -11.04 5.95 -5.01
N ALA A 36 -11.01 6.51 -3.80
CA ALA A 36 -12.16 6.56 -2.92
C ALA A 36 -13.24 7.52 -3.42
N GLY A 37 -12.84 8.65 -4.02
CA GLY A 37 -13.74 9.74 -4.36
C GLY A 37 -14.39 10.30 -3.08
N ASP A 38 -15.72 10.39 -3.06
CA ASP A 38 -16.46 10.88 -1.88
C ASP A 38 -16.74 9.80 -0.81
N ARG A 39 -16.35 8.55 -1.08
CA ARG A 39 -16.66 7.42 -0.20
C ARG A 39 -15.74 7.41 1.02
N PRO A 40 -16.26 7.21 2.23
CA PRO A 40 -15.44 6.90 3.39
C PRO A 40 -14.58 5.66 3.11
N TYR A 41 -13.33 5.68 3.55
CA TYR A 41 -12.41 4.57 3.36
C TYR A 41 -11.39 4.47 4.50
N CYS A 42 -10.71 3.34 4.59
CA CYS A 42 -9.52 3.19 5.42
C CYS A 42 -8.54 2.24 4.74
N ILE A 43 -7.26 2.32 5.11
CA ILE A 43 -6.19 1.49 4.54
C ILE A 43 -5.55 0.68 5.64
N GLY A 44 -5.20 -0.57 5.34
CA GLY A 44 -4.26 -1.34 6.14
C GLY A 44 -3.16 -1.93 5.29
N THR A 45 -2.00 -2.10 5.90
CA THR A 45 -0.81 -2.70 5.28
C THR A 45 -0.58 -4.08 5.88
N ALA A 46 -0.03 -5.00 5.09
CA ALA A 46 0.23 -6.35 5.58
C ALA A 46 1.21 -6.32 6.77
N GLU A 47 0.90 -7.08 7.82
CA GLU A 47 1.77 -7.15 8.99
C GLU A 47 3.12 -7.77 8.59
N PRO A 48 4.25 -7.15 8.97
CA PRO A 48 5.58 -7.65 8.64
C PRO A 48 5.85 -9.12 8.95
N LYS A 49 5.27 -9.66 10.02
CA LYS A 49 5.53 -11.03 10.47
C LYS A 49 4.43 -12.01 10.09
N ASN A 50 3.32 -11.53 9.53
CA ASN A 50 2.16 -12.34 9.21
C ASN A 50 1.34 -11.69 8.09
N ALA A 51 1.62 -12.09 6.85
CA ALA A 51 0.94 -11.54 5.68
C ALA A 51 -0.59 -11.81 5.65
N GLY A 52 -1.12 -12.66 6.54
CA GLY A 52 -2.56 -12.87 6.72
C GLY A 52 -3.25 -11.81 7.60
N VAL A 53 -2.49 -10.94 8.27
CA VAL A 53 -3.00 -9.88 9.15
C VAL A 53 -2.68 -8.52 8.54
N TYR A 54 -3.63 -7.59 8.63
CA TYR A 54 -3.42 -6.21 8.25
C TYR A 54 -3.34 -5.32 9.48
N LEU A 55 -2.37 -4.40 9.48
CA LEU A 55 -2.26 -3.34 10.46
C LEU A 55 -2.91 -2.07 9.91
N PRO A 56 -3.60 -1.27 10.74
CA PRO A 56 -4.19 -0.03 10.27
C PRO A 56 -3.08 0.98 9.95
N VAL A 57 -3.24 1.69 8.84
CA VAL A 57 -2.35 2.81 8.49
C VAL A 57 -2.66 3.99 9.40
N THR A 58 -1.65 4.51 10.07
CA THR A 58 -1.79 5.66 11.01
C THR A 58 -0.95 6.86 10.61
N LYS A 59 0.04 6.64 9.74
CA LYS A 59 0.93 7.66 9.21
C LYS A 59 1.25 7.45 7.74
N ILE A 60 1.69 8.53 7.08
CA ILE A 60 2.10 8.52 5.67
C ILE A 60 3.25 7.54 5.43
N GLU A 61 4.20 7.43 6.36
CA GLU A 61 5.32 6.49 6.25
C GLU A 61 4.86 5.03 6.13
N ASP A 62 3.73 4.63 6.72
CA ASP A 62 3.22 3.26 6.63
C ASP A 62 2.87 2.87 5.19
N LEU A 63 2.54 3.87 4.35
CA LEU A 63 2.27 3.72 2.92
C LEU A 63 3.53 3.82 2.05
N SER A 64 4.70 4.00 2.63
CA SER A 64 5.94 4.03 1.85
C SER A 64 6.27 2.65 1.30
N PHE A 65 6.90 2.62 0.14
CA PHE A 65 7.48 1.41 -0.46
C PHE A 65 8.35 0.69 0.56
N ARG A 66 9.19 1.43 1.30
CA ARG A 66 10.06 0.85 2.32
C ARG A 66 9.27 0.11 3.40
N HIS A 67 8.21 0.70 3.93
CA HIS A 67 7.40 0.06 4.97
C HIS A 67 6.67 -1.16 4.41
N MET A 68 6.02 -0.98 3.26
CA MET A 68 5.26 -2.00 2.56
C MET A 68 6.10 -3.16 2.04
N PHE A 69 7.39 -2.97 1.72
CA PHE A 69 8.31 -4.03 1.31
C PHE A 69 9.12 -4.63 2.46
N ASN A 70 9.39 -3.87 3.53
CA ASN A 70 10.08 -4.41 4.73
C ASN A 70 9.15 -5.21 5.64
N SER A 71 7.90 -5.43 5.24
CA SER A 71 7.07 -6.45 5.84
C SER A 71 7.74 -7.82 5.63
N ARG A 72 8.53 -8.30 6.61
CA ARG A 72 9.40 -9.50 6.57
C ARG A 72 8.81 -10.76 5.94
N GLY A 73 7.48 -10.91 5.89
CA GLY A 73 6.79 -11.97 5.17
C GLY A 73 7.18 -12.08 3.69
N LEU A 74 7.75 -11.03 3.08
CA LEU A 74 8.23 -11.05 1.70
C LEU A 74 9.69 -11.51 1.56
N THR A 75 10.51 -11.34 2.60
CA THR A 75 11.94 -11.69 2.59
C THR A 75 12.20 -13.11 3.08
N GLU A 76 11.33 -13.65 3.93
CA GLU A 76 11.45 -15.01 4.47
C GLU A 76 10.71 -16.05 3.60
N GLU A 77 9.69 -15.63 2.82
CA GLU A 77 8.97 -16.48 1.89
C GLU A 77 8.95 -15.87 0.47
N PRO A 78 9.95 -16.12 -0.40
CA PRO A 78 10.07 -15.47 -1.69
C PRO A 78 8.90 -15.73 -2.68
N GLY A 79 8.09 -16.76 -2.45
CA GLY A 79 6.83 -16.98 -3.19
C GLY A 79 5.78 -15.89 -2.94
N HIS A 80 5.95 -15.12 -1.85
CA HIS A 80 5.06 -14.09 -1.36
C HIS A 80 5.44 -12.69 -1.88
N ILE A 81 6.48 -12.54 -2.70
CA ILE A 81 7.01 -11.24 -3.21
C ILE A 81 6.00 -10.41 -4.04
N GLY A 82 4.73 -10.81 -4.14
CA GLY A 82 3.63 -10.03 -4.72
C GLY A 82 2.36 -9.92 -3.85
N VAL A 83 2.42 -10.18 -2.54
CA VAL A 83 1.22 -10.11 -1.68
C VAL A 83 0.78 -8.66 -1.48
N HIS A 84 -0.54 -8.42 -1.44
CA HIS A 84 -1.20 -7.12 -1.21
C HIS A 84 -0.54 -6.32 -0.09
N HIS A 85 0.33 -5.40 -0.46
CA HIS A 85 1.10 -4.62 0.50
C HIS A 85 0.24 -3.59 1.23
N ALA A 86 -0.82 -3.13 0.57
CA ALA A 86 -1.86 -2.28 1.15
C ALA A 86 -3.23 -2.64 0.55
N VAL A 87 -4.23 -2.71 1.42
CA VAL A 87 -5.64 -2.91 1.08
C VAL A 87 -6.45 -1.74 1.59
N MET A 88 -7.31 -1.21 0.74
CA MET A 88 -8.25 -0.16 1.07
C MET A 88 -9.66 -0.73 1.21
N GLN A 89 -10.31 -0.50 2.35
CA GLN A 89 -11.73 -0.78 2.54
C GLN A 89 -12.56 0.47 2.24
N LEU A 90 -13.65 0.30 1.50
CA LEU A 90 -14.58 1.36 1.12
C LEU A 90 -15.93 1.18 1.83
N ALA A 91 -16.56 2.27 2.25
CA ALA A 91 -17.94 2.29 2.70
C ALA A 91 -18.92 2.30 1.50
N GLY A 92 -18.95 1.19 0.77
CA GLY A 92 -19.79 0.98 -0.42
C GLY A 92 -19.12 0.07 -1.44
N PRO A 93 -19.82 -0.38 -2.51
CA PRO A 93 -19.23 -1.21 -3.55
C PRO A 93 -18.26 -0.43 -4.46
N PRO A 94 -17.20 -1.08 -5.01
CA PRO A 94 -16.63 -2.33 -4.50
C PRO A 94 -16.11 -2.13 -3.06
N GLY A 95 -16.34 -3.11 -2.18
CA GLY A 95 -16.03 -2.97 -0.75
C GLY A 95 -14.53 -2.88 -0.43
N PHE A 96 -13.66 -3.34 -1.35
CA PHE A 96 -12.22 -3.36 -1.18
C PHE A 96 -11.49 -3.05 -2.49
N LEU A 97 -10.35 -2.36 -2.41
CA LEU A 97 -9.37 -2.19 -3.48
C LEU A 97 -7.97 -2.55 -2.96
N ASN A 98 -7.08 -3.02 -3.84
CA ASN A 98 -5.69 -3.34 -3.49
C ASN A 98 -4.72 -2.39 -4.17
N TRP A 99 -3.63 -2.04 -3.48
CA TRP A 99 -2.54 -1.29 -4.08
C TRP A 99 -1.78 -2.16 -5.10
N SER A 100 -1.69 -1.68 -6.34
CA SER A 100 -0.95 -2.35 -7.41
C SER A 100 0.22 -1.52 -7.87
N TYR A 101 1.43 -2.06 -7.73
CA TYR A 101 2.66 -1.47 -8.25
C TYR A 101 2.76 -1.54 -9.79
N ARG A 102 1.92 -2.35 -10.46
CA ARG A 102 1.90 -2.43 -11.93
C ARG A 102 1.26 -1.20 -12.57
N VAL A 103 0.19 -0.71 -11.95
CA VAL A 103 -0.57 0.46 -12.44
C VAL A 103 -0.41 1.69 -11.56
N PHE A 104 0.37 1.58 -10.47
CA PHE A 104 0.59 2.64 -9.49
C PHE A 104 -0.73 3.23 -8.95
N GLY A 105 -1.65 2.36 -8.52
CA GLY A 105 -2.99 2.77 -8.08
C GLY A 105 -3.74 1.68 -7.31
N PHE A 106 -4.86 2.07 -6.70
CA PHE A 106 -5.79 1.13 -6.06
C PHE A 106 -6.76 0.56 -7.10
N VAL A 107 -6.76 -0.75 -7.26
CA VAL A 107 -7.58 -1.46 -8.25
C VAL A 107 -8.56 -2.42 -7.59
N PRO A 108 -9.73 -2.68 -8.22
CA PRO A 108 -10.63 -3.74 -7.82
C PRO A 108 -10.02 -5.08 -8.23
N GLU A 109 -8.99 -5.53 -7.52
CA GLU A 109 -8.38 -6.83 -7.76
C GLU A 109 -8.87 -7.81 -6.70
N VAL A 110 -9.22 -9.02 -7.14
CA VAL A 110 -9.66 -10.09 -6.24
C VAL A 110 -8.46 -10.44 -5.36
N ILE A 111 -8.62 -10.25 -4.06
CA ILE A 111 -7.71 -10.72 -3.02
C ILE A 111 -7.38 -12.18 -3.33
N ASN A 112 -6.17 -12.42 -3.83
CA ASN A 112 -5.51 -13.72 -3.87
C ASN A 112 -6.44 -14.94 -4.00
N ARG A 113 -6.95 -15.22 -5.21
CA ARG A 113 -7.52 -16.55 -5.51
C ARG A 113 -6.55 -17.69 -5.18
N GLU A 114 -5.24 -17.41 -5.16
CA GLU A 114 -4.19 -18.42 -4.94
C GLU A 114 -3.63 -18.50 -3.51
N TYR A 115 -3.92 -17.57 -2.59
CA TYR A 115 -3.48 -17.72 -1.18
C TYR A 115 -4.56 -18.29 -0.27
N PHE A 116 -5.80 -18.35 -0.75
CA PHE A 116 -6.88 -19.15 -0.16
C PHE A 116 -7.10 -20.47 -0.92
N SER A 117 -6.21 -20.83 -1.86
CA SER A 117 -6.38 -21.98 -2.78
C SER A 117 -6.26 -23.36 -2.14
N HIS A 118 -6.24 -23.46 -0.81
CA HIS A 118 -6.56 -24.74 -0.17
C HIS A 118 -8.07 -24.95 0.03
N GLU A 119 -8.90 -23.92 -0.17
CA GLU A 119 -10.36 -24.05 -0.28
C GLU A 119 -10.89 -23.01 -1.29
N GLU A 120 -11.12 -23.42 -2.55
CA GLU A 120 -11.66 -22.60 -3.66
C GLU A 120 -13.03 -21.92 -3.39
N THR A 121 -13.58 -22.00 -2.17
CA THR A 121 -14.98 -21.67 -1.86
C THR A 121 -15.18 -20.53 -0.86
N LYS A 122 -14.13 -19.92 -0.30
CA LYS A 122 -14.31 -18.78 0.61
C LYS A 122 -13.54 -17.55 0.13
N TYR A 123 -14.27 -16.66 -0.54
CA TYR A 123 -13.89 -15.25 -0.65
C TYR A 123 -13.86 -14.65 0.76
N LEU A 124 -12.74 -14.78 1.47
CA LEU A 124 -12.57 -14.12 2.75
C LEU A 124 -12.15 -12.67 2.48
N ALA A 125 -13.08 -11.75 2.73
CA ALA A 125 -12.76 -10.34 2.78
C ALA A 125 -11.61 -10.10 3.79
N PRO A 126 -10.66 -9.21 3.48
CA PRO A 126 -9.55 -8.94 4.38
C PRO A 126 -10.11 -8.29 5.63
N GLN A 127 -9.69 -8.79 6.79
CA GLN A 127 -10.09 -8.18 8.05
C GLN A 127 -9.19 -6.98 8.32
N LEU A 128 -9.70 -5.79 8.05
CA LEU A 128 -9.03 -4.53 8.30
C LEU A 128 -9.49 -3.99 9.66
N PRO A 129 -8.59 -3.80 10.65
CA PRO A 129 -8.94 -3.27 11.96
C PRO A 129 -9.07 -1.73 11.93
N CYS A 130 -9.82 -1.20 10.95
CA CYS A 130 -10.05 0.24 10.80
C CYS A 130 -11.50 0.53 10.43
N THR A 131 -11.97 1.74 10.77
CA THR A 131 -13.29 2.22 10.36
C THR A 131 -13.14 3.16 9.17
N PRO A 132 -13.87 2.96 8.07
CA PRO A 132 -13.86 3.88 6.94
C PRO A 132 -14.28 5.31 7.33
N VAL A 133 -13.47 6.30 6.97
CA VAL A 133 -13.75 7.73 7.22
C VAL A 133 -13.58 8.54 5.93
N LYS A 134 -14.29 9.67 5.83
CA LYS A 134 -14.10 10.59 4.70
C LYS A 134 -12.74 11.26 4.80
N HIS A 135 -12.04 11.36 3.67
CA HIS A 135 -10.71 11.95 3.58
C HIS A 135 -9.72 11.36 4.58
N PHE A 136 -9.66 10.02 4.65
CA PHE A 136 -8.80 9.29 5.58
C PHE A 136 -7.36 9.79 5.60
N VAL A 137 -6.80 10.22 4.46
CA VAL A 137 -5.43 10.73 4.41
C VAL A 137 -5.22 11.98 5.28
N LYS A 138 -6.25 12.79 5.50
CA LYS A 138 -6.19 13.95 6.41
C LYS A 138 -6.04 13.55 7.88
N SER A 139 -6.34 12.30 8.24
CA SER A 139 -6.17 11.77 9.59
C SER A 139 -4.76 11.23 9.86
N LEU A 140 -3.93 11.11 8.82
CA LEU A 140 -2.61 10.48 8.94
C LEU A 140 -1.58 11.44 9.52
N MET A 141 -0.75 10.93 10.42
CA MET A 141 0.47 11.62 10.85
C MET A 141 1.53 11.56 9.74
N LEU A 142 2.52 12.43 9.80
CA LEU A 142 3.64 12.38 8.84
C LEU A 142 4.62 11.24 9.18
N PHE A 143 4.92 11.04 10.47
CA PHE A 143 5.93 10.12 11.01
C PHE A 143 5.48 9.50 12.33
#